data_AF-A0A9P3EQ40-F1
#
_entry.id   AF-A0A9P3EQ40-F1
#
_cell.length_a   1.000
_cell.length_b   1.000
_cell.length_c   1.000
_cell.angle_alpha   90.00
_cell.angle_beta   90.00
_cell.angle_gamma   90.00
#
_symmetry.space_group_name_H-M   'P 1'
#
loop_
_entity.id
_entity.type
_entity.pdbx_description
1 polymer ?
#
loop_
_entity_poly.entity_id
_entity_poly.type
_entity_poly.pdbx_seq_one_letter_code
_entity_poly.pdbx_strand_id
1 'polypeptide(L)'
;MAGPGGGPPRKSHTKSRNGCATCKRRHIRCDETFPQCRNCTKHNCRCDYMDVALAREQSNKARKAPDLLMSPEIEVEIENWHVTGVPPFPELMHYPRNAWYKLFRSDLRLIHHIIGLSIDLHRRGFGECTIWAQKMPLFLSLALSNDFVMSSILTLSASHLAWITRNQETKQLAYHHRGIAIKGLHKAIGTFSKENCEAILASSILLSWQASDWQTWASLQQGLTTVLNAMHPIWKHESELAVLLENQRYLGCTNSPVMTGYRFQDADLASLDQTIVALQSVQKRVVHNHEYYTRIGELLDFVRNFQMDLLSQTPEQAFERVQPLRRWLFWLPAAMLRGGDADIGALAILAQFYAVGVALDSLFPDMGGAYLGPLSVEPVEEIYRIVVTRSTADPFSPELQLAMSLMDLPRHIVARYKSRLQWSPRHSLDHCSPTPPSPYRNYHDYRLASSSSPSATSATYAPYTPPLESPLHSPPAVTIASSPFDAAGAYVTAPMSHTLYPPSPRLLSEPSSLQHSPAFAPPYLENMLCGEISRADGTLDLSIGLYDDAHSMHIAGLTATTEAWNGTICT
;
A
#
# COMPACT_ATOMS: atom_id res chain seq x y z
N MET A 1 20.98 93.14 1.31
CA MET A 1 21.30 92.30 0.14
C MET A 1 20.70 90.92 0.36
N ALA A 2 20.21 90.26 -0.68
CA ALA A 2 19.52 88.96 -0.57
C ALA A 2 20.51 87.78 -0.75
N GLY A 3 20.18 86.64 -0.12
CA GLY A 3 20.81 85.35 -0.39
C GLY A 3 19.74 84.30 -0.72
N PRO A 4 19.60 83.87 -1.99
CA PRO A 4 18.64 82.83 -2.38
C PRO A 4 19.35 81.50 -2.71
N GLY A 5 19.32 80.55 -1.77
CA GLY A 5 19.82 79.17 -1.96
C GLY A 5 18.79 78.06 -1.66
N GLY A 6 17.57 78.44 -1.28
CA GLY A 6 16.50 77.51 -0.91
C GLY A 6 15.77 76.94 -2.13
N GLY A 7 16.26 75.84 -2.69
CA GLY A 7 15.52 75.06 -3.69
C GLY A 7 14.22 74.47 -3.12
N PRO A 8 13.19 74.19 -3.94
CA PRO A 8 11.89 73.73 -3.44
C PRO A 8 11.99 72.46 -2.58
N PRO A 9 11.25 72.37 -1.46
CA PRO A 9 11.27 71.19 -0.59
C PRO A 9 10.80 69.96 -1.36
N ARG A 10 11.59 68.88 -1.31
CA ARG A 10 11.26 67.62 -2.00
C ARG A 10 9.95 67.08 -1.46
N LYS A 11 8.95 66.89 -2.33
CA LYS A 11 7.64 66.35 -1.94
C LYS A 11 7.82 64.99 -1.25
N SER A 12 7.21 64.85 -0.08
CA SER A 12 7.12 63.56 0.60
C SER A 12 6.33 62.57 -0.25
N HIS A 13 6.84 61.35 -0.39
CA HIS A 13 6.19 60.27 -1.11
C HIS A 13 5.96 59.09 -0.18
N THR A 14 4.76 58.51 -0.23
CA THR A 14 4.39 57.32 0.53
C THR A 14 5.34 56.17 0.20
N LYS A 15 6.03 55.65 1.21
CA LYS A 15 6.96 54.52 1.05
C LYS A 15 6.17 53.28 0.63
N SER A 16 6.51 52.70 -0.52
CA SER A 16 5.90 51.44 -0.95
C SER A 16 6.44 50.30 -0.06
N ARG A 17 5.54 49.51 0.53
CA ARG A 17 5.91 48.47 1.50
C ARG A 17 6.53 47.27 0.78
N ASN A 18 5.98 46.86 -0.35
CA ASN A 18 6.33 45.60 -1.02
C ASN A 18 7.39 45.77 -2.11
N GLY A 19 7.62 47.01 -2.57
CA GLY A 19 8.54 47.37 -3.66
C GLY A 19 9.91 46.68 -3.67
N CYS A 20 10.44 46.43 -4.87
CA CYS A 20 11.72 45.75 -5.07
C CYS A 20 12.91 46.45 -4.39
N ALA A 21 13.93 45.67 -4.04
CA ALA A 21 15.09 46.17 -3.31
C ALA A 21 15.92 47.15 -4.16
N THR A 22 15.99 47.02 -5.48
CA THR A 22 16.61 48.00 -6.39
C THR A 22 15.91 49.37 -6.33
N CYS A 23 14.57 49.44 -6.31
CA CYS A 23 13.88 50.73 -6.11
C CYS A 23 14.11 51.30 -4.71
N LYS A 24 14.03 50.47 -3.66
CA LYS A 24 14.29 50.86 -2.27
C LYS A 24 15.72 51.40 -2.08
N ARG A 25 16.74 50.69 -2.60
CA ARG A 25 18.17 51.06 -2.59
C ARG A 25 18.45 52.35 -3.37
N ARG A 26 17.71 52.61 -4.44
CA ARG A 26 17.75 53.87 -5.22
C ARG A 26 16.90 55.00 -4.61
N HIS A 27 16.24 54.76 -3.47
CA HIS A 27 15.33 55.69 -2.80
C HIS A 27 14.21 56.26 -3.69
N ILE A 28 13.74 55.47 -4.66
CA ILE A 28 12.61 55.82 -5.55
C ILE A 28 11.38 54.97 -5.23
N ARG A 29 10.19 55.52 -5.44
CA ARG A 29 8.93 54.77 -5.29
C ARG A 29 8.90 53.62 -6.30
N CYS A 30 8.72 52.40 -5.81
CA CYS A 30 8.38 51.27 -6.66
C CYS A 30 6.90 51.38 -7.07
N ASP A 31 6.60 51.09 -8.33
CA ASP A 31 5.26 50.93 -8.87
C ASP A 31 4.68 49.51 -8.63
N GLU A 32 5.46 48.64 -7.99
CA GLU A 32 5.12 47.30 -7.52
C GLU A 32 4.64 46.28 -8.59
N THR A 33 4.66 46.63 -9.89
CA THR A 33 4.34 45.67 -10.96
C THR A 33 5.35 44.52 -11.04
N PHE A 34 4.84 43.32 -11.31
CA PHE A 34 5.57 42.05 -11.41
C PHE A 34 5.47 41.52 -12.85
N PRO A 35 6.48 40.81 -13.41
CA PRO A 35 7.74 40.37 -12.79
C PRO A 35 8.89 41.38 -12.85
N GLN A 36 8.68 42.55 -13.49
CA GLN A 36 9.61 43.68 -13.42
C GLN A 36 8.81 44.97 -13.15
N CYS A 37 9.30 45.84 -12.27
CA CYS A 37 8.67 47.14 -12.04
C CYS A 37 9.07 48.14 -13.15
N ARG A 38 8.13 49.01 -13.57
CA ARG A 38 8.34 49.94 -14.69
C ARG A 38 9.52 50.88 -14.46
N ASN A 39 9.79 51.24 -13.20
CA ASN A 39 10.96 52.05 -12.83
C ASN A 39 12.30 51.30 -12.96
N CYS A 40 12.33 49.97 -12.86
CA CYS A 40 13.54 49.20 -13.21
C CYS A 40 13.68 49.02 -14.72
N THR A 41 12.58 48.74 -15.43
CA THR A 41 12.55 48.62 -16.90
C THR A 41 13.03 49.92 -17.57
N LYS A 42 12.44 51.08 -17.21
CA LYS A 42 12.78 52.39 -17.79
C LYS A 42 14.24 52.79 -17.59
N HIS A 43 14.85 52.33 -16.50
CA HIS A 43 16.25 52.62 -16.17
C HIS A 43 17.22 51.48 -16.54
N ASN A 44 16.74 50.49 -17.31
CA ASN A 44 17.49 49.32 -17.78
C ASN A 44 18.36 48.64 -16.69
N CYS A 45 17.80 48.48 -15.48
CA CYS A 45 18.50 47.91 -14.34
C CYS A 45 17.79 46.65 -13.79
N ARG A 46 18.57 45.66 -13.32
CA ARG A 46 18.04 44.41 -12.76
C ARG A 46 17.06 44.69 -11.62
N CYS A 47 15.88 44.09 -11.72
CA CYS A 47 14.83 44.18 -10.72
C CYS A 47 14.82 42.87 -9.93
N ASP A 48 14.90 42.93 -8.61
CA ASP A 48 14.98 41.74 -7.75
C ASP A 48 13.69 40.89 -7.82
N TYR A 49 12.59 41.46 -8.32
CA TYR A 49 11.38 40.72 -8.69
C TYR A 49 11.61 39.67 -9.79
N MET A 50 12.54 39.91 -10.71
CA MET A 50 12.95 38.92 -11.72
C MET A 50 13.63 37.73 -11.05
N ASP A 51 14.42 37.99 -10.01
CA ASP A 51 15.12 36.96 -9.26
C ASP A 51 14.15 36.14 -8.39
N VAL A 52 13.10 36.79 -7.85
CA VAL A 52 11.96 36.09 -7.20
C VAL A 52 11.11 35.29 -8.20
N ALA A 53 10.93 35.77 -9.44
CA ALA A 53 10.26 35.03 -10.50
C ALA A 53 11.07 33.79 -10.90
N LEU A 54 12.37 33.95 -11.17
CA LEU A 54 13.28 32.86 -11.51
C LEU A 54 13.42 31.85 -10.37
N ALA A 55 13.48 32.29 -9.10
CA ALA A 55 13.48 31.39 -7.95
C ALA A 55 12.16 30.59 -7.81
N ARG A 56 11.01 31.19 -8.16
CA ARG A 56 9.72 30.48 -8.24
C ARG A 56 9.68 29.49 -9.40
N GLU A 57 10.19 29.85 -10.57
CA GLU A 57 10.28 28.93 -11.71
C GLU A 57 11.26 27.77 -11.44
N GLN A 58 12.39 28.04 -10.79
CA GLN A 58 13.35 27.03 -10.38
C GLN A 58 12.76 26.12 -9.30
N SER A 59 12.04 26.65 -8.30
CA SER A 59 11.38 25.80 -7.29
C SER A 59 10.23 24.97 -7.88
N ASN A 60 9.49 25.49 -8.86
CA ASN A 60 8.48 24.72 -9.60
C ASN A 60 9.10 23.66 -10.52
N LYS A 61 10.28 23.91 -11.12
CA LYS A 61 11.05 22.91 -11.88
C LYS A 61 11.77 21.89 -10.99
N ALA A 62 12.00 22.21 -9.71
CA ALA A 62 12.65 21.34 -8.73
C ALA A 62 11.68 20.47 -7.92
N ARG A 63 10.38 20.76 -7.92
CA ARG A 63 9.35 19.82 -7.45
C ARG A 63 9.32 18.63 -8.39
N LYS A 64 9.90 17.51 -7.96
CA LYS A 64 9.75 16.25 -8.69
C LYS A 64 8.28 15.85 -8.57
N ALA A 65 7.69 15.38 -9.66
CA ALA A 65 6.34 14.84 -9.61
C ALA A 65 6.34 13.54 -8.77
N PRO A 66 5.25 13.20 -8.06
CA PRO A 66 5.09 11.86 -7.53
C PRO A 66 5.10 10.86 -8.69
N ASP A 67 5.99 9.87 -8.61
CA ASP A 67 5.97 8.74 -9.52
C ASP A 67 4.81 7.82 -9.13
N LEU A 68 3.75 7.88 -9.95
CA LEU A 68 2.54 7.09 -9.81
C LEU A 68 2.51 5.90 -10.78
N LEU A 69 3.64 5.55 -11.42
CA LEU A 69 3.70 4.55 -12.50
C LEU A 69 2.63 4.82 -13.56
N MET A 70 2.70 5.99 -14.21
CA MET A 70 1.88 6.30 -15.38
C MET A 70 2.47 5.58 -16.60
N SER A 71 1.64 4.83 -17.31
CA SER A 71 1.92 4.38 -18.68
C SER A 71 1.00 5.14 -19.66
N PRO A 72 1.29 5.20 -20.96
CA PRO A 72 0.45 5.90 -21.94
C PRO A 72 -1.01 5.40 -21.95
N GLU A 73 -1.21 4.10 -21.71
CA GLU A 73 -2.53 3.47 -21.66
C GLU A 73 -3.30 3.97 -20.42
N ILE A 74 -2.66 3.95 -19.25
CA ILE A 74 -3.23 4.46 -18.00
C ILE A 74 -3.46 5.98 -18.07
N GLU A 75 -2.61 6.74 -18.76
CA GLU A 75 -2.83 8.19 -18.97
C GLU A 75 -4.13 8.47 -19.75
N VAL A 76 -4.41 7.67 -20.78
CA VAL A 76 -5.64 7.74 -21.58
C VAL A 76 -6.86 7.27 -20.79
N GLU A 77 -6.76 6.17 -20.04
CA GLU A 77 -7.84 5.67 -19.18
C GLU A 77 -8.23 6.69 -18.10
N ILE A 78 -7.23 7.31 -17.44
CA ILE A 78 -7.46 8.33 -16.40
C ILE A 78 -7.98 9.65 -17.00
N GLU A 79 -7.53 10.07 -18.19
CA GLU A 79 -8.11 11.23 -18.89
C GLU A 79 -9.58 10.97 -19.25
N ASN A 80 -9.87 9.83 -19.89
CA ASN A 80 -11.23 9.45 -20.28
C ASN A 80 -12.16 9.36 -19.06
N TRP A 81 -11.70 8.76 -17.96
CA TRP A 81 -12.48 8.70 -16.72
C TRP A 81 -12.74 10.09 -16.13
N HIS A 82 -11.73 10.96 -16.09
CA HIS A 82 -11.85 12.32 -15.57
C HIS A 82 -12.84 13.17 -16.39
N VAL A 83 -12.78 13.08 -17.72
CA VAL A 83 -13.66 13.85 -18.64
C VAL A 83 -15.09 13.29 -18.69
N THR A 84 -15.24 11.97 -18.81
CA THR A 84 -16.57 11.36 -19.06
C THR A 84 -17.30 10.92 -17.79
N GLY A 85 -16.59 10.79 -16.67
CA GLY A 85 -17.10 10.19 -15.43
C GLY A 85 -17.32 8.68 -15.52
N VAL A 86 -16.76 8.00 -16.53
CA VAL A 86 -16.87 6.55 -16.75
C VAL A 86 -15.56 5.87 -16.29
N PRO A 87 -15.58 5.05 -15.23
CA PRO A 87 -14.42 4.26 -14.82
C PRO A 87 -13.90 3.32 -15.92
N PRO A 88 -12.61 2.94 -15.92
CA PRO A 88 -12.10 1.89 -16.81
C PRO A 88 -12.57 0.47 -16.41
N PHE A 89 -13.09 0.29 -15.20
CA PHE A 89 -13.56 -1.00 -14.69
C PHE A 89 -15.09 -1.16 -14.81
N PRO A 90 -15.60 -2.22 -15.48
CA PRO A 90 -17.02 -2.58 -15.51
C PRO A 90 -17.66 -2.67 -14.12
N GLU A 91 -16.90 -3.16 -13.15
CA GLU A 91 -17.26 -3.28 -11.73
C GLU A 91 -17.69 -1.96 -11.10
N LEU A 92 -17.18 -0.83 -11.58
CA LEU A 92 -17.47 0.50 -11.03
C LEU A 92 -18.57 1.25 -11.79
N MET A 93 -19.15 0.66 -12.85
CA MET A 93 -20.22 1.27 -13.65
C MET A 93 -21.49 1.57 -12.87
N HIS A 94 -21.73 0.86 -11.76
CA HIS A 94 -22.92 1.06 -10.92
C HIS A 94 -22.82 2.28 -10.00
N TYR A 95 -21.65 2.93 -9.90
CA TYR A 95 -21.48 4.16 -9.13
C TYR A 95 -21.85 5.39 -9.97
N PRO A 96 -22.52 6.40 -9.39
CA PRO A 96 -23.00 7.55 -10.15
C PRO A 96 -21.82 8.42 -10.63
N ARG A 97 -21.82 8.77 -11.93
CA ARG A 97 -20.69 9.45 -12.58
C ARG A 97 -20.21 10.73 -11.89
N ASN A 98 -21.14 11.44 -11.24
CA ASN A 98 -20.87 12.69 -10.53
C ASN A 98 -20.02 12.52 -9.25
N ALA A 99 -19.85 11.31 -8.74
CA ALA A 99 -18.92 11.04 -7.63
C ALA A 99 -17.45 11.20 -8.07
N TRP A 100 -17.13 10.91 -9.33
CA TRP A 100 -15.76 10.94 -9.85
C TRP A 100 -15.28 12.34 -10.24
N TYR A 101 -16.16 13.25 -10.69
CA TYR A 101 -15.78 14.60 -11.12
C TYR A 101 -15.19 15.50 -10.02
N LYS A 102 -15.31 15.12 -8.75
CA LYS A 102 -14.72 15.84 -7.60
C LYS A 102 -13.22 15.57 -7.43
N LEU A 103 -12.69 14.56 -8.11
CA LEU A 103 -11.36 13.99 -7.86
C LEU A 103 -10.34 14.48 -8.89
N PHE A 104 -9.10 14.72 -8.45
CA PHE A 104 -8.01 15.06 -9.36
C PHE A 104 -7.52 13.82 -10.13
N ARG A 105 -6.84 14.01 -11.26
CA ARG A 105 -6.25 12.90 -12.04
C ARG A 105 -5.26 12.06 -11.22
N SER A 106 -4.56 12.66 -10.25
CA SER A 106 -3.75 11.93 -9.26
C SER A 106 -4.60 10.94 -8.46
N ASP A 107 -5.76 11.40 -7.98
CA ASP A 107 -6.63 10.64 -7.10
C ASP A 107 -7.29 9.50 -7.88
N LEU A 108 -7.73 9.77 -9.10
CA LEU A 108 -8.23 8.74 -10.04
C LEU A 108 -7.14 7.70 -10.36
N ARG A 109 -5.87 8.09 -10.53
CA ARG A 109 -4.75 7.14 -10.71
C ARG A 109 -4.51 6.27 -9.46
N LEU A 110 -4.68 6.83 -8.28
CA LEU A 110 -4.56 6.12 -7.00
C LEU A 110 -5.71 5.13 -6.81
N ILE A 111 -6.95 5.55 -7.06
CA ILE A 111 -8.13 4.65 -7.04
C ILE A 111 -7.93 3.55 -8.09
N HIS A 112 -7.49 3.89 -9.31
CA HIS A 112 -7.19 2.93 -10.36
C HIS A 112 -6.20 1.86 -9.91
N HIS A 113 -5.13 2.24 -9.21
CA HIS A 113 -4.12 1.31 -8.68
C HIS A 113 -4.72 0.31 -7.69
N ILE A 114 -5.29 0.80 -6.58
CA ILE A 114 -5.67 -0.07 -5.46
C ILE A 114 -7.00 -0.80 -5.71
N ILE A 115 -7.94 -0.19 -6.42
CA ILE A 115 -9.21 -0.83 -6.79
C ILE A 115 -8.98 -1.81 -7.94
N GLY A 116 -8.14 -1.47 -8.94
CA GLY A 116 -7.79 -2.39 -10.02
C GLY A 116 -7.15 -3.68 -9.51
N LEU A 117 -6.20 -3.57 -8.57
CA LEU A 117 -5.60 -4.72 -7.88
C LEU A 117 -6.63 -5.53 -7.07
N SER A 118 -7.59 -4.88 -6.39
CA SER A 118 -8.68 -5.59 -5.70
C SER A 118 -9.59 -6.36 -6.68
N ILE A 119 -9.96 -5.72 -7.80
CA ILE A 119 -10.82 -6.32 -8.83
C ILE A 119 -10.14 -7.53 -9.48
N ASP A 120 -8.86 -7.40 -9.83
CA ASP A 120 -8.07 -8.50 -10.43
C ASP A 120 -7.95 -9.70 -9.47
N LEU A 121 -7.59 -9.47 -8.21
CA LEU A 121 -7.58 -10.53 -7.18
C LEU A 121 -8.94 -11.21 -7.03
N HIS A 122 -10.04 -10.45 -7.06
CA HIS A 122 -11.39 -11.02 -7.01
C HIS A 122 -11.79 -11.81 -8.27
N ARG A 123 -11.45 -11.31 -9.47
CA ARG A 123 -11.71 -12.01 -10.74
C ARG A 123 -10.99 -13.37 -10.79
N ARG A 124 -9.81 -13.46 -10.18
CA ARG A 124 -9.02 -14.70 -10.06
C ARG A 124 -9.41 -15.58 -8.86
N GLY A 125 -10.34 -15.14 -8.02
CA GLY A 125 -10.83 -15.90 -6.85
C GLY A 125 -9.92 -15.85 -5.63
N PHE A 126 -9.05 -14.84 -5.52
CA PHE A 126 -8.06 -14.66 -4.46
C PHE A 126 -8.30 -13.45 -3.56
N GLY A 127 -9.48 -12.80 -3.64
CA GLY A 127 -9.81 -11.63 -2.81
C GLY A 127 -9.70 -11.95 -1.30
N GLU A 128 -10.18 -13.12 -0.90
CA GLU A 128 -10.19 -13.64 0.48
C GLU A 128 -8.82 -14.22 0.92
N CYS A 129 -7.91 -14.51 -0.04
CA CYS A 129 -6.52 -14.86 0.24
C CYS A 129 -5.66 -13.66 0.69
N THR A 130 -6.26 -12.48 0.93
CA THR A 130 -5.53 -11.25 1.27
C THR A 130 -6.27 -10.43 2.32
N ILE A 131 -5.52 -9.70 3.15
CA ILE A 131 -6.04 -8.88 4.25
C ILE A 131 -6.98 -7.76 3.76
N TRP A 132 -6.74 -7.21 2.56
CA TRP A 132 -7.30 -5.92 2.17
C TRP A 132 -8.18 -5.97 0.91
N ALA A 133 -8.03 -6.94 0.01
CA ALA A 133 -8.74 -6.91 -1.26
C ALA A 133 -10.24 -7.11 -1.09
N GLN A 134 -10.66 -8.14 -0.33
CA GLN A 134 -12.07 -8.50 -0.07
C GLN A 134 -12.90 -7.31 0.46
N LYS A 135 -12.36 -6.51 1.40
CA LYS A 135 -13.07 -5.36 2.00
C LYS A 135 -12.97 -4.05 1.22
N MET A 136 -12.09 -3.98 0.22
CA MET A 136 -11.89 -2.78 -0.61
C MET A 136 -13.17 -2.26 -1.33
N PRO A 137 -14.05 -3.10 -1.93
CA PRO A 137 -15.31 -2.61 -2.51
C PRO A 137 -16.23 -1.93 -1.49
N LEU A 138 -16.32 -2.47 -0.26
CA LEU A 138 -17.09 -1.87 0.82
C LEU A 138 -16.51 -0.49 1.21
N PHE A 139 -15.19 -0.40 1.39
CA PHE A 139 -14.54 0.88 1.67
C PHE A 139 -14.73 1.91 0.55
N LEU A 140 -14.70 1.49 -0.73
CA LEU A 140 -14.94 2.37 -1.86
C LEU A 140 -16.38 2.91 -1.87
N SER A 141 -17.38 2.07 -1.57
CA SER A 141 -18.77 2.51 -1.49
C SER A 141 -18.98 3.60 -0.43
N LEU A 142 -18.38 3.44 0.75
CA LEU A 142 -18.37 4.42 1.83
C LEU A 142 -17.59 5.69 1.45
N ALA A 143 -16.46 5.54 0.75
CA ALA A 143 -15.58 6.63 0.32
C ALA A 143 -16.25 7.62 -0.64
N LEU A 144 -17.10 7.15 -1.55
CA LEU A 144 -17.79 8.02 -2.52
C LEU A 144 -18.79 8.99 -1.85
N SER A 145 -19.17 8.72 -0.60
CA SER A 145 -19.98 9.62 0.23
C SER A 145 -19.18 10.34 1.33
N ASN A 146 -17.89 9.98 1.54
CA ASN A 146 -17.08 10.43 2.67
C ASN A 146 -15.63 10.73 2.26
N ASP A 147 -15.33 12.02 2.03
CA ASP A 147 -14.02 12.51 1.56
C ASP A 147 -12.82 12.04 2.42
N PHE A 148 -13.04 11.78 3.72
CA PHE A 148 -12.00 11.31 4.64
C PHE A 148 -11.73 9.79 4.53
N VAL A 149 -12.76 9.00 4.21
CA VAL A 149 -12.61 7.58 3.85
C VAL A 149 -11.95 7.47 2.48
N MET A 150 -12.35 8.30 1.50
CA MET A 150 -11.65 8.42 0.22
C MET A 150 -10.17 8.76 0.41
N SER A 151 -9.87 9.78 1.22
CA SER A 151 -8.48 10.12 1.57
C SER A 151 -7.73 8.96 2.23
N SER A 152 -8.41 8.11 3.00
CA SER A 152 -7.81 6.91 3.60
C SER A 152 -7.42 5.84 2.56
N ILE A 153 -8.23 5.67 1.50
CA ILE A 153 -7.92 4.79 0.35
C ILE A 153 -6.80 5.39 -0.52
N LEU A 154 -6.84 6.70 -0.78
CA LEU A 154 -5.79 7.42 -1.53
C LEU A 154 -4.43 7.30 -0.82
N THR A 155 -4.42 7.42 0.51
CA THR A 155 -3.22 7.17 1.33
C THR A 155 -2.70 5.74 1.14
N LEU A 156 -3.59 4.74 1.10
CA LEU A 156 -3.22 3.33 1.00
C LEU A 156 -2.56 3.04 -0.36
N SER A 157 -3.17 3.53 -1.43
CA SER A 157 -2.61 3.44 -2.78
C SER A 157 -1.27 4.16 -2.91
N ALA A 158 -1.17 5.40 -2.41
CA ALA A 158 0.05 6.18 -2.51
C ALA A 158 1.19 5.53 -1.71
N SER A 159 0.87 4.92 -0.56
CA SER A 159 1.81 4.12 0.24
C SER A 159 2.29 2.88 -0.52
N HIS A 160 1.39 2.17 -1.22
CA HIS A 160 1.75 1.02 -2.04
C HIS A 160 2.63 1.42 -3.25
N LEU A 161 2.26 2.48 -3.99
CA LEU A 161 3.08 3.00 -5.09
C LEU A 161 4.45 3.47 -4.60
N ALA A 162 4.54 4.19 -3.47
CA ALA A 162 5.82 4.61 -2.89
C ALA A 162 6.70 3.43 -2.44
N TRP A 163 6.10 2.28 -2.07
CA TRP A 163 6.83 1.04 -1.78
C TRP A 163 7.38 0.36 -3.05
N ILE A 164 6.68 0.47 -4.18
CA ILE A 164 7.16 -0.03 -5.49
C ILE A 164 8.25 0.91 -6.05
N THR A 165 7.95 2.20 -6.21
CA THR A 165 8.81 3.18 -6.92
C THR A 165 9.98 3.70 -6.07
N ARG A 166 9.88 3.58 -4.74
CA ARG A 166 10.78 4.22 -3.76
C ARG A 166 10.86 5.75 -3.90
N ASN A 167 9.86 6.35 -4.55
CA ASN A 167 9.80 7.78 -4.81
C ASN A 167 9.33 8.57 -3.57
N GLN A 168 10.16 9.52 -3.12
CA GLN A 168 9.93 10.33 -1.91
C GLN A 168 8.77 11.35 -2.07
N GLU A 169 8.43 11.76 -3.28
CA GLU A 169 7.30 12.66 -3.56
C GLU A 169 5.98 11.86 -3.52
N THR A 170 5.98 10.62 -4.00
CA THR A 170 4.85 9.68 -3.84
C THR A 170 4.61 9.34 -2.36
N LYS A 171 5.69 9.20 -1.58
CA LYS A 171 5.62 9.06 -0.11
C LYS A 171 5.05 10.33 0.57
N GLN A 172 5.40 11.53 0.09
CA GLN A 172 4.79 12.78 0.56
C GLN A 172 3.32 12.91 0.18
N LEU A 173 2.92 12.45 -1.01
CA LEU A 173 1.51 12.39 -1.42
C LEU A 173 0.69 11.49 -0.48
N ALA A 174 1.24 10.34 -0.08
CA ALA A 174 0.63 9.52 0.97
C ALA A 174 0.47 10.31 2.29
N TYR A 175 1.52 10.94 2.82
CA TYR A 175 1.41 11.76 4.03
C TYR A 175 0.39 12.92 3.91
N HIS A 176 0.25 13.51 2.72
CA HIS A 176 -0.77 14.54 2.45
C HIS A 176 -2.20 14.00 2.63
N HIS A 177 -2.54 12.88 1.97
CA HIS A 177 -3.85 12.26 2.14
C HIS A 177 -4.06 11.71 3.57
N ARG A 178 -3.03 11.17 4.24
CA ARG A 178 -3.08 10.75 5.67
C ARG A 178 -3.52 11.91 6.56
N GLY A 179 -2.95 13.10 6.31
CA GLY A 179 -3.27 14.33 7.02
C GLY A 179 -4.68 14.88 6.77
N ILE A 180 -5.28 14.60 5.60
CA ILE A 180 -6.69 14.93 5.32
C ILE A 180 -7.62 13.91 6.01
N ALA A 181 -7.32 12.61 5.85
CA ALA A 181 -8.08 11.52 6.44
C ALA A 181 -8.22 11.64 7.97
N ILE A 182 -7.11 11.85 8.69
CA ILE A 182 -7.11 11.99 10.16
C ILE A 182 -7.95 13.22 10.60
N LYS A 183 -7.83 14.36 9.90
CA LYS A 183 -8.62 15.56 10.23
C LYS A 183 -10.12 15.34 10.02
N GLY A 184 -10.49 14.66 8.93
CA GLY A 184 -11.89 14.32 8.64
C GLY A 184 -12.44 13.30 9.63
N LEU A 185 -11.66 12.28 9.99
CA LEU A 185 -12.00 11.27 11.00
C LEU A 185 -12.24 11.90 12.38
N HIS A 186 -11.36 12.79 12.83
CA HIS A 186 -11.56 13.52 14.10
C HIS A 186 -12.84 14.37 14.09
N LYS A 187 -13.16 15.03 12.96
CA LYS A 187 -14.41 15.79 12.80
C LYS A 187 -15.65 14.87 12.83
N ALA A 188 -15.57 13.72 12.15
CA ALA A 188 -16.66 12.74 12.13
C ALA A 188 -16.93 12.15 13.53
N ILE A 189 -15.89 11.78 14.27
CA ILE A 189 -16.00 11.31 15.67
C ILE A 189 -16.66 12.38 16.57
N GLY A 190 -16.32 13.65 16.39
CA GLY A 190 -16.98 14.77 17.09
C GLY A 190 -18.46 15.00 16.72
N THR A 191 -18.99 14.23 15.77
CA THR A 191 -20.41 14.24 15.33
C THR A 191 -20.96 12.82 15.17
N PHE A 192 -20.46 11.86 15.97
CA PHE A 192 -20.78 10.43 15.89
C PHE A 192 -22.29 10.13 15.90
N SER A 193 -22.76 9.38 14.90
CA SER A 193 -24.16 9.00 14.72
C SER A 193 -24.28 7.68 13.93
N LYS A 194 -25.51 7.16 13.70
CA LYS A 194 -25.71 5.96 12.88
C LYS A 194 -25.22 6.16 11.44
N GLU A 195 -25.39 7.37 10.91
CA GLU A 195 -25.13 7.72 9.50
C GLU A 195 -23.64 7.80 9.18
N ASN A 196 -22.76 7.95 10.18
CA ASN A 196 -21.31 8.08 9.98
C ASN A 196 -20.46 7.04 10.72
N CYS A 197 -21.04 6.17 11.55
CA CYS A 197 -20.28 5.16 12.30
C CYS A 197 -19.47 4.23 11.37
N GLU A 198 -20.05 3.79 10.25
CA GLU A 198 -19.34 2.92 9.29
C GLU A 198 -18.18 3.63 8.60
N ALA A 199 -18.33 4.91 8.26
CA ALA A 199 -17.25 5.72 7.68
C ALA A 199 -16.12 5.97 8.69
N ILE A 200 -16.45 6.17 9.97
CA ILE A 200 -15.49 6.27 11.07
C ILE A 200 -14.72 4.95 11.24
N LEU A 201 -15.40 3.80 11.24
CA LEU A 201 -14.76 2.48 11.28
C LEU A 201 -13.86 2.26 10.05
N ALA A 202 -14.37 2.49 8.83
CA ALA A 202 -13.64 2.30 7.58
C ALA A 202 -12.35 3.12 7.51
N SER A 203 -12.41 4.42 7.81
CA SER A 203 -11.22 5.27 7.83
C SER A 203 -10.24 4.85 8.92
N SER A 204 -10.72 4.47 10.11
CA SER A 204 -9.86 4.01 11.21
C SER A 204 -9.16 2.69 10.88
N ILE A 205 -9.86 1.72 10.27
CA ILE A 205 -9.29 0.45 9.78
C ILE A 205 -8.20 0.74 8.76
N LEU A 206 -8.53 1.47 7.68
CA LEU A 206 -7.61 1.83 6.62
C LEU A 206 -6.37 2.56 7.14
N LEU A 207 -6.53 3.53 8.06
CA LEU A 207 -5.40 4.24 8.65
C LEU A 207 -4.57 3.34 9.58
N SER A 208 -5.18 2.38 10.27
CA SER A 208 -4.46 1.43 11.14
C SER A 208 -3.59 0.44 10.36
N TRP A 209 -4.03 0.05 9.14
CA TRP A 209 -3.23 -0.74 8.22
C TRP A 209 -1.96 0.00 7.78
N GLN A 210 -2.04 1.33 7.71
CA GLN A 210 -1.00 2.23 7.22
C GLN A 210 -0.17 2.88 8.32
N ALA A 211 -0.48 2.62 9.59
CA ALA A 211 0.27 3.18 10.71
C ALA A 211 1.67 2.56 10.75
N SER A 212 2.66 3.43 10.50
CA SER A 212 4.09 3.09 10.51
C SER A 212 4.70 3.11 11.90
N ASP A 213 3.98 3.63 12.88
CA ASP A 213 4.46 4.04 14.20
C ASP A 213 3.49 3.59 15.30
N TRP A 214 4.03 3.09 16.42
CA TRP A 214 3.24 2.52 17.52
C TRP A 214 2.21 3.51 18.08
N GLN A 215 2.60 4.78 18.27
CA GLN A 215 1.73 5.78 18.91
C GLN A 215 0.49 6.08 18.07
N THR A 216 0.62 6.27 16.75
CA THR A 216 -0.57 6.44 15.88
C THR A 216 -1.37 5.14 15.80
N TRP A 217 -0.73 3.98 15.76
CA TRP A 217 -1.44 2.71 15.66
C TRP A 217 -2.28 2.42 16.92
N ALA A 218 -1.69 2.51 18.10
CA ALA A 218 -2.37 2.31 19.39
C ALA A 218 -3.50 3.34 19.59
N SER A 219 -3.27 4.60 19.20
CA SER A 219 -4.31 5.64 19.18
C SER A 219 -5.50 5.27 18.29
N LEU A 220 -5.25 4.73 17.09
CA LEU A 220 -6.31 4.25 16.18
C LEU A 220 -7.04 3.01 16.73
N GLN A 221 -6.34 2.07 17.37
CA GLN A 221 -7.00 0.92 18.01
C GLN A 221 -7.86 1.34 19.20
N GLN A 222 -7.40 2.28 20.03
CA GLN A 222 -8.17 2.83 21.13
C GLN A 222 -9.37 3.65 20.64
N GLY A 223 -9.20 4.40 19.54
CA GLY A 223 -10.30 5.06 18.82
C GLY A 223 -11.36 4.07 18.35
N LEU A 224 -10.96 2.99 17.67
CA LEU A 224 -11.85 1.88 17.28
C LEU A 224 -12.55 1.25 18.49
N THR A 225 -11.86 1.03 19.60
CA THR A 225 -12.48 0.51 20.84
C THR A 225 -13.53 1.45 21.39
N THR A 226 -13.23 2.76 21.41
CA THR A 226 -14.14 3.78 21.93
C THR A 226 -15.39 3.90 21.06
N VAL A 227 -15.23 3.92 19.73
CA VAL A 227 -16.34 3.93 18.76
C VAL A 227 -17.19 2.68 18.87
N LEU A 228 -16.59 1.48 18.88
CA LEU A 228 -17.34 0.23 19.03
C LEU A 228 -18.06 0.14 20.37
N ASN A 229 -17.49 0.65 21.46
CA ASN A 229 -18.19 0.66 22.76
C ASN A 229 -19.33 1.69 22.82
N ALA A 230 -19.27 2.75 22.00
CA ALA A 230 -20.33 3.76 21.87
C ALA A 230 -21.42 3.40 20.85
N MET A 231 -21.18 2.46 19.92
CA MET A 231 -22.19 2.01 18.95
C MET A 231 -23.36 1.29 19.64
N HIS A 232 -24.58 1.73 19.34
CA HIS A 232 -25.80 1.06 19.79
C HIS A 232 -25.83 -0.40 19.27
N PRO A 233 -26.24 -1.41 20.07
CA PRO A 233 -26.10 -2.82 19.71
C PRO A 233 -26.69 -3.21 18.36
N ILE A 234 -27.82 -2.63 17.97
CA ILE A 234 -28.43 -2.88 16.65
C ILE A 234 -27.48 -2.47 15.51
N TRP A 235 -26.81 -1.31 15.62
CA TRP A 235 -25.91 -0.80 14.57
C TRP A 235 -24.64 -1.66 14.43
N LYS A 236 -24.22 -2.33 15.52
CA LYS A 236 -23.12 -3.30 15.48
C LYS A 236 -23.48 -4.53 14.66
N HIS A 237 -24.67 -5.08 14.88
CA HIS A 237 -25.16 -6.26 14.17
C HIS A 237 -25.56 -5.95 12.71
N GLU A 238 -25.92 -4.70 12.40
CA GLU A 238 -26.15 -4.22 11.03
C GLU A 238 -24.84 -3.98 10.25
N SER A 239 -23.74 -3.58 10.91
CA SER A 239 -22.50 -3.16 10.24
C SER A 239 -21.49 -4.31 10.08
N GLU A 240 -21.17 -4.67 8.82
CA GLU A 240 -20.15 -5.69 8.51
C GLU A 240 -18.78 -5.33 9.12
N LEU A 241 -18.42 -4.04 9.15
CA LEU A 241 -17.14 -3.58 9.72
C LEU A 241 -17.11 -3.72 11.25
N ALA A 242 -18.24 -3.56 11.94
CA ALA A 242 -18.31 -3.78 13.37
C ALA A 242 -18.18 -5.27 13.71
N VAL A 243 -18.91 -6.14 13.00
CA VAL A 243 -18.82 -7.61 13.16
C VAL A 243 -17.41 -8.12 12.83
N LEU A 244 -16.79 -7.62 11.76
CA LEU A 244 -15.40 -7.95 11.39
C LEU A 244 -14.43 -7.59 12.52
N LEU A 245 -14.54 -6.37 13.06
CA LEU A 245 -13.68 -5.93 14.16
C LEU A 245 -13.92 -6.70 15.45
N GLU A 246 -15.17 -7.01 15.80
CA GLU A 246 -15.49 -7.81 17.00
C GLU A 246 -14.97 -9.25 16.87
N ASN A 247 -15.05 -9.86 15.68
CA ASN A 247 -14.43 -11.16 15.40
C ASN A 247 -12.89 -11.10 15.50
N GLN A 248 -12.25 -10.09 14.89
CA GLN A 248 -10.79 -9.93 14.95
C GLN A 248 -10.30 -9.61 16.37
N ARG A 249 -11.10 -8.90 17.17
CA ARG A 249 -10.84 -8.62 18.60
C ARG A 249 -11.03 -9.85 19.46
N TYR A 250 -12.03 -10.68 19.19
CA TYR A 250 -12.16 -11.99 19.85
C TYR A 250 -10.93 -12.87 19.58
N LEU A 251 -10.41 -12.85 18.34
CA LEU A 251 -9.18 -13.56 17.99
C LEU A 251 -7.92 -12.98 18.68
N GLY A 252 -7.81 -11.66 18.81
CA GLY A 252 -6.64 -11.01 19.41
C GLY A 252 -6.67 -10.83 20.94
N CYS A 253 -7.82 -11.04 21.60
CA CYS A 253 -8.01 -10.66 23.02
C CYS A 253 -8.68 -11.74 23.87
N THR A 254 -8.00 -12.88 24.08
CA THR A 254 -8.32 -13.80 25.19
C THR A 254 -7.14 -14.03 26.15
N ASN A 255 -6.38 -12.98 26.43
CA ASN A 255 -5.71 -12.83 27.73
C ASN A 255 -6.33 -11.62 28.43
N SER A 256 -6.78 -11.82 29.67
CA SER A 256 -7.66 -10.90 30.40
C SER A 256 -6.93 -9.64 30.92
N PRO A 257 -7.68 -8.58 31.31
CA PRO A 257 -7.07 -7.32 31.72
C PRO A 257 -6.27 -7.46 33.02
N VAL A 258 -5.27 -6.59 33.19
CA VAL A 258 -4.40 -6.48 34.38
C VAL A 258 -3.53 -7.71 34.62
N MET A 259 -2.72 -8.09 33.64
CA MET A 259 -1.46 -8.80 33.88
C MET A 259 -0.27 -7.92 33.48
N THR A 260 0.29 -7.21 34.44
CA THR A 260 1.53 -6.45 34.26
C THR A 260 2.73 -7.40 34.16
N GLY A 261 3.23 -7.59 32.94
CA GLY A 261 4.56 -8.16 32.69
C GLY A 261 4.57 -9.29 31.65
N TYR A 262 5.47 -9.15 30.68
CA TYR A 262 5.83 -10.20 29.73
C TYR A 262 6.16 -11.52 30.44
N ARG A 263 5.26 -12.48 30.35
CA ARG A 263 5.54 -13.91 30.58
C ARG A 263 5.21 -14.68 29.32
N PHE A 264 6.16 -14.70 28.39
CA PHE A 264 6.19 -15.71 27.34
C PHE A 264 6.04 -17.09 27.99
N GLN A 265 5.20 -17.95 27.44
CA GLN A 265 5.22 -19.36 27.81
C GLN A 265 6.40 -20.01 27.06
N ASP A 266 7.19 -20.86 27.69
CA ASP A 266 8.32 -21.56 27.04
C ASP A 266 7.84 -22.35 25.79
N ALA A 267 6.58 -22.81 25.83
CA ALA A 267 5.90 -23.44 24.72
C ALA A 267 5.79 -22.57 23.46
N ASP A 268 5.75 -21.24 23.57
CA ASP A 268 5.61 -20.31 22.44
C ASP A 268 6.97 -19.94 21.85
N LEU A 269 8.03 -19.85 22.66
CA LEU A 269 9.41 -19.80 22.18
C LEU A 269 9.76 -21.08 21.40
N ALA A 270 9.45 -22.25 21.97
CA ALA A 270 9.59 -23.53 21.27
C ALA A 270 8.72 -23.64 20.01
N SER A 271 7.59 -22.92 19.94
CA SER A 271 6.76 -22.83 18.72
C SER A 271 7.47 -22.03 17.62
N LEU A 272 8.25 -21.02 17.99
CA LEU A 272 9.02 -20.21 17.04
C LEU A 272 10.21 -21.02 16.49
N ASP A 273 10.91 -21.77 17.33
CA ASP A 273 11.95 -22.72 16.90
C ASP A 273 11.41 -23.78 15.92
N GLN A 274 10.26 -24.38 16.25
CA GLN A 274 9.57 -25.33 15.37
C GLN A 274 9.18 -24.67 14.03
N THR A 275 8.73 -23.41 14.06
CA THR A 275 8.41 -22.64 12.85
C THR A 275 9.66 -22.40 12.00
N ILE A 276 10.80 -22.03 12.60
CA ILE A 276 12.07 -21.84 11.89
C ILE A 276 12.56 -23.16 11.26
N VAL A 277 12.50 -24.28 11.99
CA VAL A 277 12.88 -25.60 11.46
C VAL A 277 11.96 -26.04 10.31
N ALA A 278 10.65 -25.82 10.45
CA ALA A 278 9.68 -26.13 9.40
C ALA A 278 9.86 -25.26 8.15
N LEU A 279 10.08 -23.95 8.31
CA LEU A 279 10.41 -23.04 7.19
C LEU A 279 11.71 -23.43 6.48
N GLN A 280 12.74 -23.92 7.19
CA GLN A 280 13.96 -24.47 6.56
C GLN A 280 13.67 -25.73 5.75
N SER A 281 12.70 -26.56 6.17
CA SER A 281 12.23 -27.71 5.39
C SER A 281 11.48 -27.24 4.13
N VAL A 282 10.57 -26.28 4.27
CA VAL A 282 9.87 -25.63 3.13
C VAL A 282 10.88 -25.08 2.11
N GLN A 283 11.89 -24.32 2.56
CA GLN A 283 12.90 -23.72 1.68
C GLN A 283 13.64 -24.79 0.85
N LYS A 284 14.08 -25.88 1.50
CA LYS A 284 14.77 -27.00 0.82
C LYS A 284 13.90 -27.68 -0.23
N ARG A 285 12.57 -27.73 -0.01
CA ARG A 285 11.62 -28.37 -0.93
C ARG A 285 11.31 -27.51 -2.16
N VAL A 286 11.49 -26.19 -2.08
CA VAL A 286 11.24 -25.24 -3.19
C VAL A 286 12.51 -24.75 -3.89
N VAL A 287 13.66 -25.39 -3.68
CA VAL A 287 14.95 -25.05 -4.34
C VAL A 287 14.87 -24.98 -5.88
N HIS A 288 13.94 -25.73 -6.49
CA HIS A 288 13.70 -25.72 -7.94
C HIS A 288 13.04 -24.41 -8.43
N ASN A 289 12.42 -23.61 -7.56
CA ASN A 289 11.83 -22.32 -7.89
C ASN A 289 12.59 -21.20 -7.14
N HIS A 290 13.39 -20.43 -7.90
CA HIS A 290 14.25 -19.39 -7.34
C HIS A 290 13.49 -18.24 -6.65
N GLU A 291 12.31 -17.85 -7.14
CA GLU A 291 11.50 -16.81 -6.49
C GLU A 291 10.97 -17.31 -5.14
N TYR A 292 10.43 -18.54 -5.08
CA TYR A 292 9.95 -19.14 -3.83
C TYR A 292 11.07 -19.38 -2.82
N TYR A 293 12.21 -19.93 -3.26
CA TYR A 293 13.39 -20.15 -2.41
C TYR A 293 13.90 -18.85 -1.78
N THR A 294 13.91 -17.77 -2.55
CA THR A 294 14.33 -16.44 -2.08
C THR A 294 13.31 -15.86 -1.09
N ARG A 295 12.01 -15.93 -1.36
CA ARG A 295 10.97 -15.44 -0.43
C ARG A 295 10.97 -16.17 0.91
N ILE A 296 11.12 -17.49 0.93
CA ILE A 296 11.23 -18.25 2.18
C ILE A 296 12.57 -17.95 2.90
N GLY A 297 13.63 -17.60 2.17
CA GLY A 297 14.88 -17.10 2.75
C GLY A 297 14.71 -15.76 3.46
N GLU A 298 14.13 -14.76 2.79
CA GLU A 298 13.79 -13.45 3.38
C GLU A 298 12.95 -13.60 4.66
N LEU A 299 11.98 -14.53 4.65
CA LEU A 299 11.14 -14.83 5.81
C LEU A 299 11.90 -15.54 6.94
N LEU A 300 12.77 -16.50 6.61
CA LEU A 300 13.60 -17.22 7.58
C LEU A 300 14.56 -16.28 8.32
N ASP A 301 15.27 -15.43 7.58
CA ASP A 301 16.25 -14.52 8.16
C ASP A 301 15.56 -13.40 8.95
N PHE A 302 14.37 -12.95 8.52
CA PHE A 302 13.50 -12.11 9.33
C PHE A 302 13.14 -12.77 10.68
N VAL A 303 12.62 -14.01 10.68
CA VAL A 303 12.21 -14.70 11.93
C VAL A 303 13.39 -14.98 12.86
N ARG A 304 14.54 -15.40 12.31
CA ARG A 304 15.79 -15.59 13.09
C ARG A 304 16.24 -14.31 13.78
N ASN A 305 16.37 -13.22 13.01
CA ASN A 305 16.77 -11.91 13.56
C ASN A 305 15.75 -11.39 14.59
N PHE A 306 14.46 -11.66 14.36
CA PHE A 306 13.42 -11.30 15.30
C PHE A 306 13.52 -12.06 16.64
N GLN A 307 13.83 -13.36 16.58
CA GLN A 307 14.01 -14.24 17.75
C GLN A 307 15.20 -13.83 18.63
N MET A 308 16.35 -13.47 18.04
CA MET A 308 17.59 -13.21 18.80
C MET A 308 17.44 -12.11 19.85
N ASP A 309 16.72 -11.03 19.54
CA ASP A 309 16.49 -9.91 20.45
C ASP A 309 15.06 -9.94 21.07
N LEU A 310 14.36 -11.07 21.02
CA LEU A 310 12.96 -11.19 21.48
C LEU A 310 12.78 -10.82 22.97
N LEU A 311 13.74 -11.23 23.81
CA LEU A 311 13.69 -11.04 25.26
C LEU A 311 14.10 -9.63 25.72
N SER A 312 14.57 -8.77 24.79
CA SER A 312 15.05 -7.41 25.08
C SER A 312 14.21 -6.29 24.46
N GLN A 313 13.16 -6.62 23.71
CA GLN A 313 12.29 -5.65 23.03
C GLN A 313 11.13 -5.14 23.92
N THR A 314 10.86 -3.84 23.88
CA THR A 314 9.58 -3.25 24.36
C THR A 314 8.46 -3.45 23.31
N PRO A 315 7.17 -3.22 23.66
CA PRO A 315 6.07 -3.28 22.68
C PRO A 315 6.28 -2.36 21.47
N GLU A 316 6.80 -1.14 21.71
CA GLU A 316 7.14 -0.16 20.67
C GLU A 316 8.20 -0.73 19.72
N GLN A 317 9.28 -1.30 20.28
CA GLN A 317 10.38 -1.85 19.50
C GLN A 317 9.95 -3.06 18.69
N ALA A 318 9.15 -3.96 19.30
CA ALA A 318 8.56 -5.09 18.60
C ALA A 318 7.63 -4.64 17.45
N PHE A 319 6.79 -3.62 17.67
CA PHE A 319 5.91 -3.06 16.64
C PHE A 319 6.70 -2.55 15.42
N GLU A 320 7.79 -1.81 15.63
CA GLU A 320 8.69 -1.36 14.58
C GLU A 320 9.40 -2.53 13.89
N ARG A 321 9.89 -3.51 14.67
CA ARG A 321 10.61 -4.68 14.17
C ARG A 321 9.76 -5.58 13.27
N VAL A 322 8.43 -5.63 13.46
CA VAL A 322 7.52 -6.42 12.60
C VAL A 322 6.98 -5.65 11.38
N GLN A 323 7.32 -4.37 11.20
CA GLN A 323 6.97 -3.59 10.00
C GLN A 323 7.37 -4.23 8.65
N PRO A 324 8.52 -4.93 8.50
CA PRO A 324 8.85 -5.63 7.25
C PRO A 324 7.83 -6.72 6.91
N LEU A 325 7.48 -7.57 7.87
CA LEU A 325 6.46 -8.60 7.70
C LEU A 325 5.10 -8.00 7.40
N ARG A 326 4.66 -6.97 8.15
CA ARG A 326 3.40 -6.26 7.89
C ARG A 326 3.29 -5.78 6.44
N ARG A 327 4.38 -5.25 5.86
CA ARG A 327 4.42 -4.83 4.44
C ARG A 327 4.33 -6.02 3.48
N TRP A 328 4.95 -7.16 3.80
CA TRP A 328 4.79 -8.39 3.00
C TRP A 328 3.34 -8.91 3.05
N LEU A 329 2.70 -8.98 4.22
CA LEU A 329 1.31 -9.49 4.36
C LEU A 329 0.27 -8.73 3.52
N PHE A 330 0.53 -7.43 3.25
CA PHE A 330 -0.32 -6.59 2.41
C PHE A 330 0.09 -6.61 0.92
N TRP A 331 1.37 -6.45 0.59
CA TRP A 331 1.82 -6.16 -0.78
C TRP A 331 2.44 -7.35 -1.52
N LEU A 332 2.93 -8.37 -0.80
CA LEU A 332 3.50 -9.57 -1.43
C LEU A 332 2.46 -10.39 -2.23
N PRO A 333 1.18 -10.53 -1.81
CA PRO A 333 0.17 -11.25 -2.62
C PRO A 333 0.00 -10.65 -4.02
N ALA A 334 -0.16 -9.34 -4.13
CA ALA A 334 -0.30 -8.64 -5.41
C ALA A 334 0.99 -8.71 -6.26
N ALA A 335 2.16 -8.84 -5.63
CA ALA A 335 3.44 -8.98 -6.33
C ALA A 335 3.74 -10.42 -6.79
N MET A 336 3.18 -11.44 -6.13
CA MET A 336 3.42 -12.86 -6.44
C MET A 336 2.31 -13.50 -7.28
N LEU A 337 1.03 -13.15 -7.06
CA LEU A 337 -0.10 -13.70 -7.81
C LEU A 337 -0.22 -12.94 -9.13
N ARG A 338 0.39 -13.47 -10.19
CA ARG A 338 0.48 -12.80 -11.52
C ARG A 338 -0.44 -13.40 -12.59
N GLY A 339 -1.14 -14.50 -12.28
CA GLY A 339 -2.02 -15.21 -13.20
C GLY A 339 -1.38 -16.47 -13.78
N GLY A 340 -2.18 -17.52 -13.93
CA GLY A 340 -1.76 -18.83 -14.43
C GLY A 340 -1.66 -19.88 -13.32
N ASP A 341 -1.16 -21.08 -13.66
CA ASP A 341 -1.17 -22.24 -12.75
C ASP A 341 -0.27 -22.03 -11.53
N ALA A 342 0.87 -21.36 -11.73
CA ALA A 342 1.85 -20.99 -10.70
C ALA A 342 1.32 -20.05 -9.59
N ASP A 343 0.12 -19.49 -9.73
CA ASP A 343 -0.55 -18.79 -8.63
C ASP A 343 -0.80 -19.74 -7.43
N ILE A 344 -0.94 -21.06 -7.64
CA ILE A 344 -1.18 -22.02 -6.54
C ILE A 344 0.09 -22.31 -5.72
N GLY A 345 1.23 -22.53 -6.39
CA GLY A 345 2.52 -22.54 -5.70
C GLY A 345 2.76 -21.23 -4.94
N ALA A 346 2.39 -20.09 -5.53
CA ALA A 346 2.52 -18.78 -4.90
C ALA A 346 1.63 -18.63 -3.65
N LEU A 347 0.35 -19.06 -3.69
CA LEU A 347 -0.52 -19.06 -2.51
C LEU A 347 0.06 -19.90 -1.37
N ALA A 348 0.58 -21.10 -1.65
CA ALA A 348 1.19 -21.96 -0.64
C ALA A 348 2.45 -21.35 0.01
N ILE A 349 3.17 -20.46 -0.70
CA ILE A 349 4.27 -19.65 -0.16
C ILE A 349 3.74 -18.45 0.65
N LEU A 350 2.72 -17.73 0.16
CA LEU A 350 2.09 -16.61 0.88
C LEU A 350 1.49 -17.05 2.22
N ALA A 351 0.92 -18.25 2.29
CA ALA A 351 0.45 -18.86 3.53
C ALA A 351 1.55 -19.01 4.60
N GLN A 352 2.82 -19.16 4.21
CA GLN A 352 3.94 -19.20 5.17
C GLN A 352 4.16 -17.83 5.84
N PHE A 353 4.04 -16.73 5.07
CA PHE A 353 4.13 -15.37 5.60
C PHE A 353 2.97 -15.09 6.56
N TYR A 354 1.74 -15.42 6.16
CA TYR A 354 0.56 -15.30 7.03
C TYR A 354 0.69 -16.15 8.30
N ALA A 355 1.19 -17.39 8.19
CA ALA A 355 1.44 -18.25 9.34
C ALA A 355 2.47 -17.67 10.31
N VAL A 356 3.57 -17.08 9.82
CA VAL A 356 4.52 -16.34 10.68
C VAL A 356 3.85 -15.14 11.33
N GLY A 357 2.94 -14.45 10.64
CA GLY A 357 2.09 -13.41 11.22
C GLY A 357 1.30 -13.92 12.43
N VAL A 358 0.63 -15.07 12.30
CA VAL A 358 -0.12 -15.74 13.40
C VAL A 358 0.80 -16.23 14.53
N ALA A 359 2.00 -16.73 14.21
CA ALA A 359 2.95 -17.20 15.21
C ALA A 359 3.47 -16.03 16.08
N LEU A 360 3.91 -14.94 15.45
CA LEU A 360 4.45 -13.76 16.14
C LEU A 360 3.39 -12.98 16.92
N ASP A 361 2.15 -12.95 16.45
CA ASP A 361 1.01 -12.36 17.18
C ASP A 361 0.88 -12.95 18.59
N SER A 362 1.05 -14.28 18.73
CA SER A 362 1.00 -14.95 20.04
C SER A 362 2.18 -14.69 20.99
N LEU A 363 3.21 -13.93 20.55
CA LEU A 363 4.31 -13.48 21.41
C LEU A 363 4.07 -12.09 22.01
N PHE A 364 3.08 -11.33 21.52
CA PHE A 364 2.79 -9.95 21.93
C PHE A 364 1.28 -9.69 22.07
N PRO A 365 0.59 -10.34 23.03
CA PRO A 365 -0.82 -10.07 23.30
C PRO A 365 -1.07 -8.59 23.64
N ASP A 366 -0.07 -7.90 24.21
CA ASP A 366 -0.11 -6.48 24.57
C ASP A 366 -0.17 -5.52 23.36
N MET A 367 0.10 -5.99 22.13
CA MET A 367 -0.24 -5.20 20.93
C MET A 367 -1.77 -5.11 20.77
N GLY A 368 -2.46 -6.25 20.91
CA GLY A 368 -3.92 -6.33 20.97
C GLY A 368 -4.68 -6.10 19.66
N GLY A 369 -5.88 -6.68 19.57
CA GLY A 369 -6.76 -6.49 18.42
C GLY A 369 -6.17 -6.96 17.08
N ALA A 370 -6.63 -6.34 15.99
CA ALA A 370 -6.42 -6.81 14.62
C ALA A 370 -5.03 -6.43 14.04
N TYR A 371 -3.92 -6.84 14.68
CA TYR A 371 -2.59 -6.46 14.21
C TYR A 371 -2.01 -7.38 13.13
N LEU A 372 -1.81 -8.66 13.42
CA LEU A 372 -1.17 -9.62 12.51
C LEU A 372 -1.94 -10.94 12.45
N GLY A 373 -2.12 -11.60 13.59
CA GLY A 373 -2.76 -12.91 13.72
C GLY A 373 -4.20 -12.90 13.24
N PRO A 374 -5.08 -12.03 13.77
CA PRO A 374 -6.49 -11.98 13.37
C PRO A 374 -6.70 -11.61 11.90
N LEU A 375 -5.75 -10.88 11.28
CA LEU A 375 -5.77 -10.55 9.86
C LEU A 375 -5.25 -11.69 8.97
N SER A 376 -4.41 -12.58 9.52
CA SER A 376 -3.72 -13.64 8.77
C SER A 376 -4.43 -15.00 8.81
N VAL A 377 -5.34 -15.21 9.76
CA VAL A 377 -6.12 -16.46 9.90
C VAL A 377 -7.00 -16.74 8.69
N GLU A 378 -7.86 -15.79 8.30
CA GLU A 378 -8.80 -15.95 7.16
C GLU A 378 -8.07 -16.24 5.83
N PRO A 379 -7.01 -15.49 5.44
CA PRO A 379 -6.16 -15.84 4.30
C PRO A 379 -5.57 -17.26 4.32
N VAL A 380 -5.11 -17.77 5.46
CA VAL A 380 -4.52 -19.13 5.53
C VAL A 380 -5.59 -20.21 5.34
N GLU A 381 -6.78 -20.02 5.93
CA GLU A 381 -7.89 -20.97 5.81
C GLU A 381 -8.45 -20.99 4.38
N GLU A 382 -8.58 -19.83 3.74
CA GLU A 382 -9.00 -19.74 2.33
C GLU A 382 -7.95 -20.32 1.38
N ILE A 383 -6.66 -20.00 1.56
CA ILE A 383 -5.59 -20.59 0.76
C ILE A 383 -5.63 -22.12 0.88
N TYR A 384 -5.83 -22.65 2.09
CA TYR A 384 -5.98 -24.09 2.28
C TYR A 384 -7.20 -24.64 1.54
N ARG A 385 -8.36 -23.97 1.61
CA ARG A 385 -9.58 -24.38 0.89
C ARG A 385 -9.37 -24.43 -0.62
N ILE A 386 -8.71 -23.42 -1.21
CA ILE A 386 -8.40 -23.37 -2.64
C ILE A 386 -7.42 -24.50 -3.03
N VAL A 387 -6.33 -24.67 -2.27
CA VAL A 387 -5.33 -25.72 -2.51
C VAL A 387 -5.99 -27.10 -2.45
N VAL A 388 -6.78 -27.40 -1.40
CA VAL A 388 -7.54 -28.65 -1.31
C VAL A 388 -8.45 -28.86 -2.52
N THR A 389 -9.26 -27.86 -2.85
CA THR A 389 -10.24 -27.98 -3.95
C THR A 389 -9.55 -28.32 -5.27
N ARG A 390 -8.40 -27.68 -5.58
CA ARG A 390 -7.64 -27.99 -6.79
C ARG A 390 -6.93 -29.35 -6.71
N SER A 391 -6.26 -29.69 -5.60
CA SER A 391 -5.64 -31.00 -5.42
C SER A 391 -6.64 -32.17 -5.45
N THR A 392 -7.92 -31.95 -5.13
CA THR A 392 -8.97 -32.97 -5.31
C THR A 392 -9.47 -33.08 -6.76
N ALA A 393 -9.31 -32.04 -7.57
CA ALA A 393 -9.69 -32.04 -8.99
C ALA A 393 -8.58 -32.62 -9.89
N ASP A 394 -7.32 -32.34 -9.56
CA ASP A 394 -6.14 -32.99 -10.14
C ASP A 394 -5.19 -33.48 -9.02
N PRO A 395 -5.33 -34.74 -8.59
CA PRO A 395 -4.48 -35.32 -7.56
C PRO A 395 -3.11 -35.78 -8.07
N PHE A 396 -2.84 -35.71 -9.38
CA PHE A 396 -1.60 -36.22 -10.00
C PHE A 396 -0.60 -35.10 -10.34
N SER A 397 -1.03 -33.84 -10.40
CA SER A 397 -0.12 -32.69 -10.53
C SER A 397 0.90 -32.62 -9.38
N PRO A 398 2.22 -32.66 -9.67
CA PRO A 398 3.25 -32.58 -8.64
C PRO A 398 3.29 -31.19 -7.98
N GLU A 399 2.86 -30.14 -8.68
CA GLU A 399 2.74 -28.80 -8.09
C GLU A 399 1.60 -28.74 -7.07
N LEU A 400 0.45 -29.35 -7.36
CA LEU A 400 -0.68 -29.41 -6.41
C LEU A 400 -0.38 -30.31 -5.21
N GLN A 401 0.38 -31.40 -5.39
CA GLN A 401 0.88 -32.22 -4.29
C GLN A 401 1.90 -31.46 -3.41
N LEU A 402 2.80 -30.69 -4.04
CA LEU A 402 3.74 -29.83 -3.32
C LEU A 402 2.98 -28.75 -2.53
N ALA A 403 2.11 -27.97 -3.19
CA ALA A 403 1.33 -26.91 -2.56
C ALA A 403 0.51 -27.40 -1.36
N MET A 404 -0.20 -28.54 -1.50
CA MET A 404 -0.91 -29.20 -0.40
C MET A 404 0.01 -29.46 0.80
N SER A 405 1.15 -30.10 0.56
CA SER A 405 2.10 -30.48 1.61
C SER A 405 3.04 -29.35 2.05
N LEU A 406 2.85 -28.13 1.55
CA LEU A 406 3.38 -26.89 2.15
C LEU A 406 2.39 -26.27 3.15
N MET A 407 1.10 -26.59 3.07
CA MET A 407 0.07 -26.01 3.95
C MET A 407 0.04 -26.61 5.36
N ASP A 408 0.76 -27.69 5.63
CA ASP A 408 0.77 -28.35 6.95
C ASP A 408 1.24 -27.41 8.08
N LEU A 409 2.29 -26.61 7.85
CA LEU A 409 2.79 -25.65 8.83
C LEU A 409 1.78 -24.48 9.06
N PRO A 410 1.29 -23.77 8.02
CA PRO A 410 0.24 -22.76 8.19
C PRO A 410 -1.00 -23.26 8.93
N ARG A 411 -1.51 -24.44 8.57
CA ARG A 411 -2.66 -25.06 9.24
C ARG A 411 -2.39 -25.36 10.70
N HIS A 412 -1.22 -25.92 11.03
CA HIS A 412 -0.87 -26.25 12.41
C HIS A 412 -0.81 -24.98 13.27
N ILE A 413 -0.19 -23.89 12.76
CA ILE A 413 -0.10 -22.62 13.48
C ILE A 413 -1.49 -22.00 13.68
N VAL A 414 -2.35 -21.95 12.66
CA VAL A 414 -3.72 -21.42 12.79
C VAL A 414 -4.58 -22.28 13.74
N ALA A 415 -4.48 -23.61 13.67
CA ALA A 415 -5.19 -24.50 14.58
C ALA A 415 -4.74 -24.31 16.05
N ARG A 416 -3.42 -24.19 16.30
CA ARG A 416 -2.86 -23.88 17.62
C ARG A 416 -3.25 -22.48 18.11
N TYR A 417 -3.34 -21.51 17.21
CA TYR A 417 -3.82 -20.16 17.55
C TYR A 417 -5.29 -20.22 17.99
N LYS A 418 -6.18 -20.78 17.17
CA LYS A 418 -7.61 -20.93 17.48
C LYS A 418 -7.89 -21.76 18.74
N SER A 419 -7.12 -22.82 19.01
CA SER A 419 -7.33 -23.66 20.20
C SER A 419 -7.01 -22.96 21.51
N ARG A 420 -6.02 -22.05 21.53
CA ARG A 420 -5.66 -21.26 22.73
C ARG A 420 -6.76 -20.27 23.13
N LEU A 421 -7.60 -19.84 22.19
CA LEU A 421 -8.60 -18.78 22.37
C LEU A 421 -9.93 -19.27 22.97
N GLN A 422 -10.03 -20.54 23.38
CA GLN A 422 -11.30 -21.21 23.72
C GLN A 422 -12.40 -20.95 22.66
N TRP A 423 -12.04 -20.96 21.37
CA TRP A 423 -12.91 -20.55 20.28
C TRP A 423 -14.14 -21.48 20.15
N SER A 424 -15.21 -21.10 20.84
CA SER A 424 -16.54 -21.64 20.62
C SER A 424 -17.09 -21.03 19.32
N PRO A 425 -17.47 -21.83 18.31
CA PRO A 425 -18.14 -21.33 17.12
C PRO A 425 -19.56 -20.89 17.49
N ARG A 426 -19.72 -19.64 17.95
CA ARG A 426 -21.03 -19.04 18.25
C ARG A 426 -21.78 -18.72 16.96
N HIS A 427 -22.41 -19.75 16.39
CA HIS A 427 -23.48 -19.70 15.39
C HIS A 427 -23.40 -18.56 14.34
N SER A 428 -22.31 -18.52 13.57
CA SER A 428 -22.56 -18.55 12.12
C SER A 428 -23.17 -19.90 11.82
N LEU A 429 -24.38 -19.95 11.26
CA LEU A 429 -25.01 -21.22 10.92
C LEU A 429 -24.16 -21.99 9.92
N ASP A 430 -24.19 -23.32 10.03
CA ASP A 430 -23.96 -24.19 8.89
C ASP A 430 -25.00 -23.89 7.80
N HIS A 431 -24.64 -22.96 6.93
CA HIS A 431 -25.08 -23.00 5.55
C HIS A 431 -23.88 -23.40 4.72
N CYS A 432 -23.92 -24.62 4.20
CA CYS A 432 -23.16 -24.97 3.01
C CYS A 432 -23.81 -24.31 1.77
N SER A 433 -24.08 -23.02 1.87
CA SER A 433 -24.35 -22.14 0.75
C SER A 433 -23.04 -21.97 -0.03
N PRO A 434 -23.09 -21.84 -1.37
CA PRO A 434 -21.90 -21.49 -2.13
C PRO A 434 -21.31 -20.18 -1.60
N THR A 435 -19.97 -20.05 -1.66
CA THR A 435 -19.23 -18.82 -1.35
C THR A 435 -19.98 -17.62 -1.94
N PRO A 436 -20.24 -16.54 -1.17
CA PRO A 436 -21.01 -15.41 -1.69
C PRO A 436 -20.42 -14.95 -3.03
N PRO A 437 -21.25 -14.70 -4.05
CA PRO A 437 -20.75 -14.26 -5.34
C PRO A 437 -19.89 -13.01 -5.10
N SER A 438 -18.68 -13.00 -5.65
CA SER A 438 -17.74 -11.87 -5.56
C SER A 438 -18.51 -10.54 -5.68
N PRO A 439 -18.22 -9.52 -4.84
CA PRO A 439 -18.95 -8.24 -4.83
C PRO A 439 -18.97 -7.52 -6.18
N TYR A 440 -18.18 -7.99 -7.14
CA TYR A 440 -18.03 -7.51 -8.51
C TYR A 440 -18.77 -8.35 -9.58
N ARG A 441 -19.47 -9.45 -9.23
CA ARG A 441 -19.87 -10.54 -10.15
C ARG A 441 -21.12 -10.28 -11.04
N ASN A 442 -21.43 -9.04 -11.39
CA ASN A 442 -22.63 -8.70 -12.18
C ASN A 442 -22.45 -8.76 -13.71
N TYR A 443 -21.32 -9.22 -14.24
CA TYR A 443 -20.98 -9.08 -15.68
C TYR A 443 -20.34 -10.29 -16.38
N HIS A 444 -20.66 -11.53 -15.98
CA HIS A 444 -20.26 -12.73 -16.74
C HIS A 444 -21.38 -13.78 -16.84
N ASP A 445 -22.30 -13.59 -17.79
CA ASP A 445 -23.27 -14.61 -18.21
C ASP A 445 -23.20 -14.85 -19.73
N TYR A 446 -22.15 -15.57 -20.15
CA TYR A 446 -22.12 -16.29 -21.42
C TYR A 446 -21.40 -17.63 -21.19
N ARG A 447 -22.19 -18.71 -21.17
CA ARG A 447 -21.66 -20.07 -20.94
C ARG A 447 -20.92 -20.56 -22.18
N LEU A 448 -19.63 -20.88 -22.04
CA LEU A 448 -19.01 -21.91 -22.87
C LEU A 448 -19.43 -23.28 -22.32
N ALA A 449 -20.19 -24.03 -23.12
CA ALA A 449 -20.67 -25.36 -22.73
C ALA A 449 -19.50 -26.37 -22.73
N SER A 450 -19.46 -27.23 -21.71
CA SER A 450 -18.44 -28.27 -21.58
C SER A 450 -18.65 -29.38 -22.60
N SER A 451 -17.84 -29.41 -23.68
CA SER A 451 -17.78 -30.53 -24.62
C SER A 451 -16.55 -31.39 -24.35
N SER A 452 -16.75 -32.59 -23.79
CA SER A 452 -15.72 -33.60 -23.62
C SER A 452 -15.28 -34.20 -24.96
N SER A 453 -13.97 -34.21 -25.25
CA SER A 453 -13.39 -34.87 -26.42
C SER A 453 -12.45 -36.00 -26.01
N PRO A 454 -12.67 -37.26 -26.44
CA PRO A 454 -11.71 -38.35 -26.25
C PRO A 454 -10.59 -38.32 -27.31
N SER A 455 -9.47 -38.97 -27.01
CA SER A 455 -8.25 -39.00 -27.82
C SER A 455 -8.40 -39.77 -29.14
N ALA A 456 -7.77 -39.29 -30.21
CA ALA A 456 -7.46 -40.05 -31.43
C ALA A 456 -6.17 -39.53 -32.10
N THR A 457 -5.50 -40.37 -32.89
CA THR A 457 -4.13 -40.15 -33.41
C THR A 457 -4.07 -39.88 -34.91
N SER A 458 -3.12 -39.01 -35.30
CA SER A 458 -2.30 -39.08 -36.53
C SER A 458 -2.96 -39.23 -37.93
N ALA A 459 -2.79 -38.14 -38.69
CA ALA A 459 -2.08 -38.10 -39.99
C ALA A 459 -2.83 -38.11 -41.34
N THR A 460 -2.31 -37.21 -42.19
CA THR A 460 -2.14 -37.24 -43.67
C THR A 460 -3.23 -36.75 -44.64
N TYR A 461 -2.74 -35.95 -45.59
CA TYR A 461 -3.27 -35.57 -46.92
C TYR A 461 -4.52 -34.67 -47.06
N ALA A 462 -4.43 -33.87 -48.14
CA ALA A 462 -5.42 -33.00 -48.78
C ALA A 462 -5.10 -33.03 -50.29
N PRO A 463 -5.78 -32.27 -51.19
CA PRO A 463 -7.09 -31.59 -51.13
C PRO A 463 -8.05 -32.12 -52.24
N TYR A 464 -9.21 -31.47 -52.49
CA TYR A 464 -9.74 -31.19 -53.85
C TYR A 464 -10.93 -30.20 -53.84
N THR A 465 -11.39 -29.77 -55.03
CA THR A 465 -12.20 -28.56 -55.32
C THR A 465 -13.65 -28.82 -55.80
N PRO A 466 -14.53 -27.79 -55.87
CA PRO A 466 -15.97 -27.93 -56.12
C PRO A 466 -16.46 -27.49 -57.53
N PRO A 467 -17.73 -27.80 -57.88
CA PRO A 467 -18.61 -27.01 -58.75
C PRO A 467 -19.78 -26.36 -57.94
N LEU A 468 -20.26 -25.13 -58.17
CA LEU A 468 -20.84 -24.47 -59.37
C LEU A 468 -22.29 -24.93 -59.72
N GLU A 469 -23.31 -24.08 -59.45
CA GLU A 469 -24.12 -23.35 -60.46
C GLU A 469 -25.25 -22.48 -59.84
N SER A 470 -25.85 -21.60 -60.67
CA SER A 470 -26.92 -20.59 -60.41
C SER A 470 -27.98 -20.70 -61.57
N PRO A 471 -28.95 -19.78 -61.89
CA PRO A 471 -29.23 -18.39 -61.44
C PRO A 471 -30.75 -17.95 -61.41
N LEU A 472 -31.00 -16.63 -61.49
CA LEU A 472 -32.27 -15.89 -61.81
C LEU A 472 -33.28 -15.70 -60.63
N HIS A 473 -33.94 -14.54 -60.39
CA HIS A 473 -34.28 -13.35 -61.22
C HIS A 473 -34.27 -12.00 -60.43
N SER A 474 -34.27 -10.86 -61.15
CA SER A 474 -34.39 -9.45 -60.66
C SER A 474 -34.96 -8.52 -61.76
N PRO A 475 -35.24 -7.21 -61.55
CA PRO A 475 -35.45 -6.43 -60.32
C PRO A 475 -36.96 -6.06 -60.17
N PRO A 476 -37.56 -4.85 -60.39
CA PRO A 476 -37.09 -3.48 -60.69
C PRO A 476 -37.00 -2.58 -59.42
N ALA A 477 -37.30 -1.26 -59.49
CA ALA A 477 -37.13 -0.29 -58.38
C ALA A 477 -38.06 0.94 -58.40
N VAL A 478 -38.18 1.63 -57.25
CA VAL A 478 -38.56 3.07 -57.09
C VAL A 478 -37.68 3.68 -55.98
N THR A 479 -37.32 4.96 -56.10
CA THR A 479 -36.27 5.61 -55.28
C THR A 479 -36.77 6.86 -54.55
N ILE A 480 -36.42 7.03 -53.27
CA ILE A 480 -36.38 8.33 -52.56
C ILE A 480 -35.04 8.40 -51.78
N ALA A 481 -34.50 9.62 -51.59
CA ALA A 481 -33.07 9.84 -51.41
C ALA A 481 -32.55 9.94 -49.96
N SER A 482 -31.27 9.57 -49.86
CA SER A 482 -30.29 9.67 -48.76
C SER A 482 -30.22 10.95 -47.93
N SER A 483 -29.71 10.81 -46.70
CA SER A 483 -28.82 11.78 -46.04
C SER A 483 -27.66 11.02 -45.35
N PRO A 484 -26.40 11.53 -45.30
CA PRO A 484 -25.23 10.69 -45.00
C PRO A 484 -24.62 10.90 -43.60
N PHE A 485 -24.09 9.82 -43.00
CA PHE A 485 -22.73 9.74 -42.43
C PHE A 485 -22.50 8.36 -41.77
N ASP A 486 -22.16 7.35 -42.59
CA ASP A 486 -21.59 6.08 -42.08
C ASP A 486 -20.06 6.18 -42.03
N ALA A 487 -19.49 5.89 -40.87
CA ALA A 487 -18.04 5.70 -40.68
C ALA A 487 -17.83 4.47 -39.78
N ALA A 488 -17.08 3.49 -40.27
CA ALA A 488 -17.03 2.16 -39.66
C ALA A 488 -16.33 2.15 -38.29
N GLY A 489 -17.10 1.89 -37.23
CA GLY A 489 -16.56 1.54 -35.91
C GLY A 489 -16.13 0.08 -35.88
N ALA A 490 -14.83 -0.20 -36.04
CA ALA A 490 -14.30 -1.54 -35.85
C ALA A 490 -14.38 -1.93 -34.36
N TYR A 491 -15.12 -2.99 -34.04
CA TYR A 491 -15.21 -3.52 -32.68
C TYR A 491 -13.88 -4.16 -32.26
N VAL A 492 -13.02 -3.41 -31.59
CA VAL A 492 -11.80 -3.94 -30.98
C VAL A 492 -12.19 -4.81 -29.79
N THR A 493 -12.17 -6.13 -29.97
CA THR A 493 -12.18 -7.09 -28.87
C THR A 493 -10.99 -6.82 -27.96
N ALA A 494 -11.24 -6.66 -26.65
CA ALA A 494 -10.19 -6.38 -25.68
C ALA A 494 -9.11 -7.48 -25.69
N PRO A 495 -7.80 -7.12 -25.64
CA PRO A 495 -6.73 -8.10 -25.51
C PRO A 495 -6.78 -8.79 -24.15
N MET A 496 -6.13 -9.96 -24.05
CA MET A 496 -5.97 -10.65 -22.77
C MET A 496 -5.15 -9.82 -21.78
N SER A 497 -5.37 -10.06 -20.49
CA SER A 497 -4.71 -9.34 -19.40
C SER A 497 -3.19 -9.48 -19.44
N HIS A 498 -2.51 -8.44 -19.93
CA HIS A 498 -1.06 -8.31 -19.78
C HIS A 498 -0.71 -8.05 -18.30
N THR A 499 0.44 -8.56 -17.85
CA THR A 499 0.95 -8.29 -16.50
C THR A 499 1.32 -6.80 -16.36
N LEU A 500 0.44 -6.02 -15.73
CA LEU A 500 0.54 -4.56 -15.55
C LEU A 500 1.70 -4.07 -14.67
N TYR A 501 2.57 -4.96 -14.20
CA TYR A 501 3.63 -4.67 -13.23
C TYR A 501 4.97 -5.32 -13.60
N PRO A 502 6.09 -4.63 -13.37
CA PRO A 502 7.42 -5.24 -13.50
C PRO A 502 7.61 -6.33 -12.43
N PRO A 503 8.52 -7.30 -12.65
CA PRO A 503 8.88 -8.30 -11.64
C PRO A 503 9.42 -7.63 -10.37
N SER A 504 9.21 -8.29 -9.23
CA SER A 504 9.56 -7.82 -7.88
C SER A 504 10.89 -7.04 -7.81
N PRO A 505 10.92 -5.81 -7.25
CA PRO A 505 12.19 -5.15 -6.95
C PRO A 505 12.99 -6.01 -5.95
N ARG A 506 14.27 -6.29 -6.27
CA ARG A 506 15.16 -7.03 -5.36
C ARG A 506 15.27 -6.25 -4.06
N LEU A 507 14.87 -6.88 -2.94
CA LEU A 507 14.97 -6.30 -1.61
C LEU A 507 16.42 -6.39 -1.10
N LEU A 508 17.30 -5.57 -1.70
CA LEU A 508 18.66 -5.40 -1.19
C LEU A 508 18.63 -4.66 0.14
N SER A 509 19.34 -5.21 1.13
CA SER A 509 19.64 -4.58 2.41
C SER A 509 20.34 -3.24 2.23
N GLU A 510 20.28 -2.37 3.24
CA GLU A 510 20.91 -1.05 3.15
C GLU A 510 22.43 -1.15 2.93
N PRO A 511 23.01 -0.33 2.04
CA PRO A 511 24.44 -0.37 1.76
C PRO A 511 25.22 0.31 2.90
N SER A 512 25.68 -0.49 3.86
CA SER A 512 26.73 -0.09 4.80
C SER A 512 27.96 0.37 4.01
N SER A 513 28.41 1.61 4.24
CA SER A 513 29.41 2.28 3.40
C SER A 513 30.79 1.61 3.47
N LEU A 514 31.20 0.96 2.38
CA LEU A 514 32.58 0.54 2.14
C LEU A 514 33.05 1.07 0.78
N GLN A 515 34.26 1.62 0.75
CA GLN A 515 34.83 2.27 -0.43
C GLN A 515 35.42 1.22 -1.38
N HIS A 516 35.12 1.34 -2.68
CA HIS A 516 35.82 0.57 -3.70
C HIS A 516 37.20 1.14 -4.00
N SER A 517 38.24 0.30 -3.85
CA SER A 517 39.49 0.40 -4.59
C SER A 517 39.58 -0.76 -5.59
N PRO A 518 40.24 -0.60 -6.76
CA PRO A 518 39.95 -1.41 -7.93
C PRO A 518 40.71 -2.75 -8.04
N ALA A 519 40.19 -3.57 -8.94
CA ALA A 519 40.60 -4.92 -9.31
C ALA A 519 42.11 -5.15 -9.54
N PHE A 520 42.51 -6.41 -9.32
CA PHE A 520 43.69 -7.02 -9.93
C PHE A 520 43.32 -8.35 -10.59
N ALA A 521 43.97 -8.67 -11.70
CA ALA A 521 44.05 -10.00 -12.28
C ALA A 521 45.54 -10.43 -12.32
N PRO A 522 45.86 -11.73 -12.13
CA PRO A 522 47.23 -12.21 -11.93
C PRO A 522 47.93 -12.49 -13.28
N PRO A 523 49.26 -12.76 -13.31
CA PRO A 523 49.71 -14.15 -13.16
C PRO A 523 51.14 -14.38 -12.58
N TYR A 524 51.48 -15.68 -12.39
CA TYR A 524 52.82 -16.30 -12.30
C TYR A 524 53.73 -16.15 -11.03
N LEU A 525 53.72 -17.23 -10.24
CA LEU A 525 54.86 -18.16 -9.94
C LEU A 525 55.99 -17.83 -8.91
N GLU A 526 56.26 -18.85 -8.09
CA GLU A 526 57.52 -19.28 -7.42
C GLU A 526 58.09 -18.61 -6.13
N ASN A 527 58.30 -19.48 -5.12
CA ASN A 527 59.39 -19.59 -4.11
C ASN A 527 60.08 -18.30 -3.60
N MET A 528 60.07 -17.97 -2.29
CA MET A 528 60.94 -18.65 -1.30
C MET A 528 60.62 -18.37 0.20
N LEU A 529 61.19 -19.27 1.02
CA LEU A 529 61.29 -19.45 2.48
C LEU A 529 61.71 -18.27 3.41
N CYS A 530 61.41 -18.49 4.71
CA CYS A 530 62.15 -18.11 5.96
C CYS A 530 61.97 -16.74 6.66
N GLY A 531 62.13 -16.76 8.00
CA GLY A 531 62.24 -15.61 8.94
C GLY A 531 60.90 -15.11 9.49
N GLU A 532 60.38 -15.48 10.67
CA GLU A 532 60.87 -15.51 12.06
C GLU A 532 61.12 -14.16 12.78
N ILE A 533 60.25 -13.92 13.80
CA ILE A 533 60.58 -13.47 15.18
C ILE A 533 60.72 -11.96 15.53
N SER A 534 60.08 -11.65 16.67
CA SER A 534 60.35 -10.60 17.68
C SER A 534 59.57 -9.27 17.75
N ARG A 535 59.36 -8.87 19.02
CA ARG A 535 58.87 -7.59 19.58
C ARG A 535 60.09 -6.68 19.92
N ALA A 536 60.03 -5.51 20.56
CA ALA A 536 59.00 -4.91 21.43
C ALA A 536 59.14 -3.38 21.64
N ASP A 537 58.10 -2.83 22.28
CA ASP A 537 58.07 -1.71 23.26
C ASP A 537 58.49 -0.27 22.93
N GLY A 538 57.72 0.66 23.52
CA GLY A 538 58.02 2.09 23.69
C GLY A 538 57.32 3.06 22.71
N THR A 539 56.83 4.25 23.10
CA THR A 539 56.55 4.80 24.45
C THR A 539 55.65 6.05 24.33
N LEU A 540 54.84 6.32 25.38
CA LEU A 540 54.38 7.65 25.89
C LEU A 540 54.18 8.85 24.94
N ASP A 541 52.91 9.29 24.75
CA ASP A 541 52.29 10.51 25.34
C ASP A 541 50.93 10.80 24.65
N LEU A 542 49.81 11.08 25.32
CA LEU A 542 49.44 12.19 26.22
C LEU A 542 49.32 13.58 25.55
N SER A 543 48.08 13.97 25.25
CA SER A 543 47.55 15.31 25.59
C SER A 543 46.02 15.35 25.43
N ILE A 544 45.37 16.32 26.08
CA ILE A 544 43.91 16.43 26.23
C ILE A 544 43.45 17.87 25.94
N GLY A 545 42.22 18.04 25.47
CA GLY A 545 41.57 19.35 25.26
C GLY A 545 40.54 19.26 24.12
N LEU A 546 39.24 19.21 24.39
CA LEU A 546 38.37 20.29 24.89
C LEU A 546 38.37 21.54 24.00
N TYR A 547 37.27 21.74 23.26
CA TYR A 547 36.49 22.98 23.37
C TYR A 547 35.02 22.74 22.99
N ASP A 548 34.11 23.40 23.70
CA ASP A 548 32.70 23.55 23.34
C ASP A 548 32.54 24.52 22.15
N ASP A 549 31.45 24.38 21.39
CA ASP A 549 30.41 25.42 21.40
C ASP A 549 29.06 24.86 20.88
N ALA A 550 27.95 25.46 21.34
CA ALA A 550 26.59 25.03 21.04
C ALA A 550 25.77 26.19 20.44
N HIS A 551 25.02 25.92 19.37
CA HIS A 551 24.09 26.88 18.77
C HIS A 551 22.66 26.35 18.75
N SER A 552 21.91 26.75 19.77
CA SER A 552 20.45 26.57 19.87
C SER A 552 19.72 27.60 19.00
N MET A 553 18.65 27.20 18.32
CA MET A 553 17.66 28.13 17.77
C MET A 553 16.35 28.05 18.55
N HIS A 554 16.09 29.08 19.34
CA HIS A 554 14.77 29.30 19.96
C HIS A 554 13.70 29.60 18.90
N ILE A 555 12.56 28.92 19.02
CA ILE A 555 11.24 29.53 18.78
C ILE A 555 10.46 29.36 20.09
N ALA A 556 9.79 30.41 20.55
CA ALA A 556 9.19 30.46 21.88
C ALA A 556 7.67 30.74 21.84
N GLY A 557 6.98 30.27 22.87
CA GLY A 557 5.72 30.88 23.33
C GLY A 557 4.43 30.16 22.94
N LEU A 558 4.04 29.17 23.76
CA LEU A 558 2.69 29.10 24.34
C LEU A 558 2.66 28.03 25.46
N THR A 559 2.73 28.48 26.71
CA THR A 559 2.60 27.62 27.90
C THR A 559 1.21 27.75 28.51
N ALA A 560 0.48 26.64 28.59
CA ALA A 560 -0.76 26.53 29.35
C ALA A 560 -0.86 25.13 29.99
N THR A 561 -0.64 25.09 31.31
CA THR A 561 -1.16 24.13 32.30
C THR A 561 -1.66 22.76 31.82
N THR A 562 -0.96 21.70 32.22
CA THR A 562 -1.53 20.35 32.35
C THR A 562 -2.53 20.31 33.51
N GLU A 563 -3.79 19.96 33.24
CA GLU A 563 -4.72 19.48 34.26
C GLU A 563 -5.03 17.99 34.02
N ALA A 564 -4.85 17.17 35.06
CA ALA A 564 -5.28 15.78 35.07
C ALA A 564 -6.69 15.70 35.66
N TRP A 565 -7.67 15.28 34.86
CA TRP A 565 -9.07 15.23 35.28
C TRP A 565 -9.47 13.85 35.82
N ASN A 566 -9.48 13.73 37.15
CA ASN A 566 -10.31 12.75 37.87
C ASN A 566 -11.71 13.36 38.07
N GLY A 567 -12.78 12.59 37.80
CA GLY A 567 -14.17 13.06 37.86
C GLY A 567 -15.09 12.02 37.21
N THR A 568 -15.33 10.87 37.85
CA THR A 568 -16.39 10.66 38.86
C THR A 568 -17.79 10.86 38.27
N ILE A 569 -18.52 9.75 38.15
CA ILE A 569 -19.92 9.70 37.71
C ILE A 569 -20.83 10.24 38.81
N CYS A 570 -21.82 11.07 38.45
CA CYS A 570 -23.01 11.30 39.26
C CYS A 570 -24.22 10.58 38.64
N THR A 571 -25.18 10.24 39.49
CA THR A 571 -26.41 9.47 39.21
C THR A 571 -27.39 10.19 38.30
#